data_AF-A0AB34VJ48-F1
#
_entry.id   AF-A0AB34VJ48-F1
#
_cell.length_a   1.000
_cell.length_b   1.000
_cell.length_c   1.000
_cell.angle_alpha   90.00
_cell.angle_beta   90.00
_cell.angle_gamma   90.00
#
_symmetry.space_group_name_H-M   'P 1'
#
loop_
_entity.id
_entity.type
_entity.pdbx_description
1 polymer ?
#
loop_
_entity_poly.entity_id
_entity_poly.type
_entity_poly.pdbx_seq_one_letter_code
_entity_poly.pdbx_strand_id
1 'polypeptide(L)'
;MEKRLDNNGYIDFPFPATRNADGSVNPCGIDLTLETERLDEIAVIRHSPNLQRLLEEVNLQEGLFMTLACDWQQQENAVCGFIDIAFRPELLHCSHKEALQLEAAFYDYLKEQEQQHALAADTLVNFARCVLDWGWSPLQQRQRHYEKITIQYYCQQAEDAEWCFDHLRHFLVSWYPNTRSHPRHPVR
;
A
#
# COMPACT_ATOMS: atom_id res chain seq x y z
N MET A 1 12.15 17.06 -18.58
CA MET A 1 11.71 15.94 -19.43
C MET A 1 11.14 14.91 -18.47
N GLU A 2 9.84 14.99 -18.21
CA GLU A 2 9.15 14.07 -17.31
C GLU A 2 9.18 12.68 -17.94
N LYS A 3 9.86 11.72 -17.30
CA LYS A 3 9.55 10.32 -17.53
C LYS A 3 8.18 10.10 -16.91
N ARG A 4 7.13 10.24 -17.73
CA ARG A 4 5.90 9.49 -17.50
C ARG A 4 6.33 8.05 -17.32
N LEU A 5 6.11 7.50 -16.14
CA LEU A 5 6.10 6.05 -15.95
C LEU A 5 4.95 5.58 -16.83
N ASP A 6 5.28 5.21 -18.06
CA ASP A 6 4.34 4.52 -18.93
C ASP A 6 3.90 3.28 -18.15
N ASN A 7 2.64 3.31 -17.69
CA ASN A 7 1.88 2.14 -17.27
C ASN A 7 1.74 1.24 -18.51
N ASN A 8 2.85 0.63 -18.91
CA ASN A 8 3.01 -0.20 -20.09
C ASN A 8 2.30 -1.53 -19.86
N GLY A 9 0.96 -1.53 -19.83
CA GLY A 9 0.13 -2.73 -20.06
C GLY A 9 0.66 -4.04 -19.47
N TYR A 10 1.19 -4.03 -18.25
CA TYR A 10 1.75 -5.23 -17.64
C TYR A 10 0.60 -5.97 -16.95
N ILE A 11 0.06 -6.94 -17.67
CA ILE A 11 -1.15 -7.71 -17.31
C ILE A 11 -0.77 -9.02 -16.59
N ASP A 12 0.49 -9.26 -16.23
CA ASP A 12 0.91 -10.52 -15.61
C ASP A 12 1.83 -10.31 -14.39
N PHE A 13 1.35 -10.70 -13.21
CA PHE A 13 2.11 -10.86 -11.97
C PHE A 13 2.25 -12.37 -11.59
N PRO A 14 3.22 -12.82 -10.80
CA PRO A 14 4.45 -12.11 -10.54
C PRO A 14 5.08 -11.65 -11.85
N PHE A 15 5.50 -10.38 -11.92
CA PHE A 15 6.26 -9.96 -13.08
C PHE A 15 7.49 -10.87 -13.15
N PRO A 16 8.04 -11.17 -14.34
CA PRO A 16 9.30 -11.89 -14.38
C PRO A 16 10.29 -11.10 -13.55
N ALA A 17 10.94 -11.76 -12.59
CA ALA A 17 12.08 -11.19 -11.87
C ALA A 17 13.08 -10.73 -12.94
N THR A 18 13.09 -9.42 -13.21
CA THR A 18 13.93 -8.85 -14.25
C THR A 18 15.21 -8.43 -13.57
N ARG A 19 16.35 -8.80 -14.13
CA ARG A 19 17.60 -8.22 -13.66
C ARG A 19 17.65 -6.79 -14.16
N ASN A 20 17.76 -5.84 -13.24
CA ASN A 20 18.09 -4.46 -13.57
C ASN A 20 19.46 -4.43 -14.27
N ALA A 21 19.77 -3.31 -14.94
CA ALA A 21 21.04 -3.14 -15.66
C ALA A 21 22.28 -3.27 -14.76
N ASP A 22 22.13 -3.06 -13.46
CA ASP A 22 23.16 -3.21 -12.42
C ASP A 22 23.27 -4.64 -11.85
N GLY A 23 22.46 -5.59 -12.35
CA GLY A 23 22.45 -6.99 -11.92
C GLY A 23 21.55 -7.28 -10.71
N SER A 24 20.94 -6.27 -10.09
CA SER A 24 19.97 -6.43 -9.01
C SER A 24 18.67 -7.07 -9.54
N VAL A 25 17.98 -7.82 -8.69
CA VAL A 25 16.67 -8.41 -9.05
C VAL A 25 15.62 -7.34 -8.84
N ASN A 26 14.85 -7.04 -9.89
CA ASN A 26 13.59 -6.33 -9.77
C ASN A 26 12.60 -7.31 -9.11
N PRO A 27 12.22 -7.09 -7.85
CA PRO A 27 11.43 -8.03 -7.07
C PRO A 27 9.94 -7.95 -7.44
N CYS A 28 9.59 -7.15 -8.44
CA CYS A 28 8.34 -7.28 -9.18
C CYS A 28 8.11 -8.77 -9.45
N GLY A 29 7.23 -9.38 -8.65
CA GLY A 29 6.90 -10.78 -8.76
C GLY A 29 7.27 -11.74 -7.63
N ILE A 30 7.44 -11.27 -6.40
CA ILE A 30 7.44 -12.18 -5.24
C ILE A 30 6.02 -12.18 -4.67
N ASP A 31 5.40 -13.35 -4.60
CA ASP A 31 4.16 -13.52 -3.84
C ASP A 31 4.52 -13.65 -2.36
N LEU A 32 4.64 -12.52 -1.67
CA LEU A 32 5.05 -12.47 -0.27
C LEU A 32 4.05 -13.16 0.68
N THR A 33 2.85 -13.48 0.21
CA THR A 33 1.90 -14.30 0.98
C THR A 33 2.29 -15.78 1.02
N LEU A 34 3.15 -16.23 0.08
CA LEU A 34 3.66 -17.59 0.01
C LEU A 34 5.15 -17.67 0.35
N GLU A 35 5.90 -16.61 0.04
CA GLU A 35 7.36 -16.55 0.12
C GLU A 35 7.82 -15.36 1.00
N THR A 36 7.24 -15.21 2.19
CA THR A 36 7.54 -14.09 3.11
C THR A 36 9.02 -14.00 3.47
N GLU A 37 9.73 -15.13 3.50
CA GLU A 37 11.18 -15.22 3.77
C GLU A 37 12.04 -14.51 2.71
N ARG A 38 11.48 -14.23 1.53
CA ARG A 38 12.17 -13.54 0.43
C ARG A 38 12.03 -12.02 0.49
N LEU A 39 11.41 -11.48 1.55
CA LEU A 39 11.26 -10.04 1.76
C LEU A 39 12.59 -9.29 1.67
N ASP A 40 13.68 -9.87 2.18
CA ASP A 40 15.03 -9.24 2.16
C ASP A 40 15.64 -9.08 0.76
N GLU A 41 15.07 -9.73 -0.26
CA GLU A 41 15.44 -9.54 -1.67
C GLU A 41 14.92 -8.21 -2.24
N ILE A 42 13.93 -7.59 -1.60
CA ILE A 42 13.34 -6.32 -2.02
C ILE A 42 14.22 -5.17 -1.55
N ALA A 43 15.20 -4.79 -2.37
CA ALA A 43 16.22 -3.81 -1.99
C ALA A 43 15.65 -2.49 -1.44
N VAL A 44 14.52 -2.01 -1.99
CA VAL A 44 13.92 -0.72 -1.62
C VAL A 44 13.45 -0.66 -0.16
N ILE A 45 13.11 -1.78 0.48
CA ILE A 45 12.64 -1.77 1.88
C ILE A 45 13.77 -1.43 2.86
N ARG A 46 15.04 -1.58 2.46
CA ARG A 46 16.19 -1.27 3.31
C ARG A 46 16.33 0.23 3.59
N HIS A 47 15.64 1.06 2.81
CA HIS A 47 15.59 2.51 3.03
C HIS A 47 14.64 2.93 4.14
N SER A 48 13.70 2.06 4.55
CA SER A 48 12.65 2.40 5.49
C SER A 48 12.24 1.22 6.37
N PRO A 49 12.51 1.27 7.69
CA PRO A 49 12.03 0.26 8.64
C PRO A 49 10.50 0.10 8.64
N ASN A 50 9.72 1.19 8.50
CA ASN A 50 8.27 1.07 8.47
C ASN A 50 7.75 0.52 7.13
N LEU A 51 8.44 0.77 6.01
CA LEU A 51 8.11 0.11 4.74
C LEU A 51 8.34 -1.40 4.84
N GLN A 52 9.46 -1.83 5.45
CA GLN A 52 9.74 -3.24 5.67
C GLN A 52 8.65 -3.90 6.52
N ARG A 53 8.30 -3.30 7.67
CA ARG A 53 7.22 -3.81 8.54
C ARG A 53 5.85 -3.82 7.86
N LEU A 54 5.55 -2.80 7.07
CA LEU A 54 4.32 -2.73 6.30
C LEU A 54 4.21 -3.91 5.35
N LEU A 55 5.25 -4.20 4.56
CA LEU A 55 5.28 -5.33 3.64
C LEU A 55 5.21 -6.67 4.38
N GLU A 56 5.93 -6.81 5.49
CA GLU A 56 5.90 -8.03 6.29
C GLU A 56 4.49 -8.32 6.82
N GLU A 57 3.88 -7.35 7.52
CA GLU A 57 2.62 -7.56 8.23
C GLU A 57 1.41 -7.66 7.29
N VAL A 58 1.39 -6.90 6.18
CA VAL A 58 0.32 -6.99 5.18
C VAL A 58 0.27 -8.38 4.55
N ASN A 59 1.41 -9.04 4.37
CA ASN A 59 1.48 -10.34 3.70
C ASN A 59 1.38 -11.56 4.64
N LEU A 60 1.20 -11.37 5.95
CA LEU A 60 0.98 -12.49 6.90
C LEU A 60 -0.22 -13.36 6.51
N GLN A 61 -0.19 -14.67 6.79
CA GLN A 61 -1.19 -15.64 6.31
C GLN A 61 -2.66 -15.28 6.57
N GLU A 62 -2.96 -14.61 7.68
CA GLU A 62 -4.32 -14.21 8.07
C GLU A 62 -4.73 -12.80 7.58
N GLY A 63 -3.82 -12.10 6.88
CA GLY A 63 -4.04 -10.74 6.38
C GLY A 63 -5.10 -10.66 5.28
N LEU A 64 -5.86 -9.57 5.26
CA LEU A 64 -6.89 -9.31 4.24
C LEU A 64 -6.30 -8.88 2.90
N PHE A 65 -5.14 -8.24 2.93
CA PHE A 65 -4.48 -7.65 1.78
C PHE A 65 -3.23 -8.45 1.40
N MET A 66 -2.72 -8.19 0.20
CA MET A 66 -1.41 -8.61 -0.26
C MET A 66 -0.73 -7.43 -0.94
N THR A 67 0.60 -7.34 -0.86
CA THR A 67 1.37 -6.37 -1.65
C THR A 67 1.73 -6.97 -2.99
N LEU A 68 1.68 -6.16 -4.04
CA LEU A 68 2.03 -6.55 -5.40
C LEU A 68 3.39 -5.99 -5.82
N ALA A 69 3.64 -4.72 -5.50
CA ALA A 69 4.90 -4.06 -5.80
C ALA A 69 5.09 -2.87 -4.86
N CYS A 70 6.33 -2.44 -4.67
CA CYS A 70 6.61 -1.17 -4.02
C CYS A 70 7.87 -0.56 -4.61
N ASP A 71 8.01 0.74 -4.39
CA ASP A 71 9.19 1.51 -4.74
C ASP A 71 9.47 2.55 -3.66
N TRP A 72 10.75 2.92 -3.55
CA TRP A 72 11.25 3.96 -2.67
C TRP A 72 12.40 4.68 -3.33
N GLN A 73 12.30 6.00 -3.43
CA GLN A 73 13.29 6.84 -4.07
C GLN A 73 13.57 8.10 -3.26
N GLN A 74 14.86 8.40 -3.10
CA GLN A 74 15.33 9.70 -2.62
C GLN A 74 15.51 10.64 -3.83
N GLN A 75 14.81 11.77 -3.81
CA GLN A 75 15.08 12.92 -4.67
C GLN A 75 15.79 14.03 -3.90
N GLU A 76 16.23 15.08 -4.59
CA GLU A 76 16.99 16.19 -4.00
C GLU A 76 16.26 16.85 -2.81
N ASN A 77 14.94 17.00 -2.90
CA ASN A 77 14.11 17.67 -1.89
C ASN A 77 12.86 16.88 -1.49
N ALA A 78 12.85 15.57 -1.76
CA ALA A 78 11.69 14.73 -1.48
C ALA A 78 12.06 13.25 -1.34
N VAL A 79 11.21 12.51 -0.66
CA VAL A 79 11.15 11.05 -0.64
C VAL A 79 9.85 10.65 -1.29
N CYS A 80 9.92 9.80 -2.32
CA CYS A 80 8.74 9.42 -3.09
C CYS A 80 8.78 7.98 -3.56
N GLY A 81 7.63 7.45 -3.93
CA GLY A 81 7.49 6.10 -4.46
C GLY A 81 6.04 5.68 -4.49
N PHE A 82 5.82 4.37 -4.45
CA PHE A 82 4.48 3.81 -4.41
C PHE A 82 4.44 2.48 -3.68
N ILE A 83 3.24 2.08 -3.27
CA ILE A 83 2.92 0.73 -2.82
C ILE A 83 1.67 0.28 -3.57
N ASP A 84 1.78 -0.83 -4.28
CA ASP A 84 0.66 -1.52 -4.91
C ASP A 84 0.17 -2.63 -3.97
N ILE A 85 -1.13 -2.62 -3.67
CA ILE A 85 -1.80 -3.64 -2.87
C ILE A 85 -3.03 -4.19 -3.60
N ALA A 86 -3.51 -5.34 -3.17
CA ALA A 86 -4.80 -5.89 -3.56
C ALA A 86 -5.44 -6.64 -2.39
N PHE A 87 -6.76 -6.79 -2.44
CA PHE A 87 -7.46 -7.76 -1.60
C PHE A 87 -7.05 -9.18 -1.99
N ARG A 88 -6.90 -10.06 -1.00
CA ARG A 88 -6.62 -11.48 -1.28
C ARG A 88 -7.84 -12.15 -1.90
N PRO A 89 -7.68 -12.85 -3.04
CA PRO A 89 -8.79 -13.44 -3.77
C PRO A 89 -9.45 -14.61 -3.03
N GLU A 90 -8.75 -15.25 -2.09
CA GLU A 90 -9.28 -16.35 -1.26
C GLU A 90 -10.22 -15.86 -0.15
N LEU A 91 -10.11 -14.58 0.24
CA LEU A 91 -10.79 -14.01 1.40
C LEU A 91 -12.01 -13.18 0.99
N LEU A 92 -13.10 -13.90 0.66
CA LEU A 92 -14.45 -13.37 0.38
C LEU A 92 -14.53 -12.39 -0.81
N HIS A 93 -15.74 -12.19 -1.32
CA HIS A 93 -16.05 -11.29 -2.42
C HIS A 93 -15.82 -9.82 -2.04
N CYS A 94 -14.56 -9.40 -1.92
CA CYS A 94 -14.21 -7.99 -1.86
C CYS A 94 -14.68 -7.35 -3.16
N SER A 95 -15.70 -6.51 -3.05
CA SER A 95 -16.31 -5.90 -4.22
C SER A 95 -15.40 -4.79 -4.75
N HIS A 96 -15.43 -4.55 -6.06
CA HIS A 96 -14.83 -3.37 -6.68
C HIS A 96 -15.19 -2.07 -5.92
N LYS A 97 -16.41 -2.00 -5.37
CA LYS A 97 -16.86 -0.89 -4.54
C LYS A 97 -16.04 -0.73 -3.25
N GLU A 98 -15.64 -1.82 -2.59
CA GLU A 98 -14.79 -1.75 -1.39
C GLU A 98 -13.40 -1.21 -1.73
N ALA A 99 -12.82 -1.59 -2.87
CA ALA A 99 -11.55 -1.05 -3.33
C ALA A 99 -11.63 0.47 -3.57
N LEU A 100 -12.70 0.95 -4.21
CA LEU A 100 -12.94 2.38 -4.43
C LEU A 100 -13.21 3.16 -3.12
N GLN A 101 -13.59 2.48 -2.03
CA GLN A 101 -13.88 3.11 -0.75
C GLN A 101 -12.69 3.08 0.23
N LEU A 102 -11.58 2.43 -0.14
CA LEU A 102 -10.47 2.21 0.79
C LEU A 102 -9.80 3.53 1.22
N GLU A 103 -9.63 4.47 0.31
CA GLU A 103 -9.10 5.81 0.61
C GLU A 103 -10.01 6.56 1.61
N ALA A 104 -11.32 6.56 1.38
CA ALA A 104 -12.26 7.20 2.28
C ALA A 104 -12.23 6.55 3.69
N ALA A 105 -12.14 5.22 3.75
CA ALA A 105 -11.99 4.49 5.00
C ALA A 105 -10.66 4.82 5.71
N PHE A 106 -9.57 5.05 4.96
CA PHE A 106 -8.31 5.51 5.53
C PHE A 106 -8.45 6.89 6.18
N TYR A 107 -9.19 7.82 5.56
CA TYR A 107 -9.46 9.11 6.17
C TYR A 107 -10.33 9.02 7.44
N ASP A 108 -11.27 8.08 7.50
CA ASP A 108 -12.04 7.84 8.72
C ASP A 108 -11.18 7.25 9.84
N TYR A 109 -10.26 6.35 9.51
CA TYR A 109 -9.20 5.91 10.43
C TYR A 109 -8.37 7.09 10.96
N LEU A 110 -7.90 7.98 10.10
CA LEU A 110 -7.09 9.14 10.53
C LEU A 110 -7.86 10.09 11.45
N LYS A 111 -9.16 10.30 11.21
CA LYS A 111 -10.01 11.08 12.13
C LYS A 111 -10.12 10.43 13.52
N GLU A 112 -10.18 9.10 13.59
CA GLU A 112 -10.16 8.40 14.88
C GLU A 112 -8.82 8.60 15.60
N GLN A 113 -7.71 8.58 14.86
CA GLN A 113 -6.39 8.87 15.43
C GLN A 113 -6.31 10.32 15.94
N GLU A 114 -6.84 11.30 15.20
CA GLU A 114 -6.92 12.70 15.64
C GLU A 114 -7.66 12.81 16.98
N GLN A 115 -8.81 12.16 17.10
CA GLN A 115 -9.60 12.15 18.34
C GLN A 115 -8.85 11.49 19.50
N GLN A 116 -8.26 10.32 19.26
CA GLN A 116 -7.53 9.55 20.27
C GLN A 116 -6.32 10.33 20.82
N HIS A 117 -5.68 11.13 19.98
CA HIS A 117 -4.49 11.91 20.32
C HIS A 117 -4.78 13.38 20.63
N ALA A 118 -6.06 13.78 20.73
CA ALA A 118 -6.49 15.15 20.99
C ALA A 118 -5.89 16.19 20.03
N LEU A 119 -5.72 15.81 18.75
CA LEU A 119 -5.26 16.70 17.70
C LEU A 119 -6.42 17.57 17.18
N ALA A 120 -6.07 18.68 16.53
CA ALA A 120 -7.08 19.47 15.83
C ALA A 120 -7.69 18.65 14.68
N ALA A 121 -9.00 18.83 14.46
CA ALA A 121 -9.73 18.12 13.41
C ALA A 121 -9.09 18.36 12.02
N ASP A 122 -9.08 17.32 11.20
CA ASP A 122 -8.55 17.27 9.84
C ASP A 122 -7.03 17.50 9.74
N THR A 123 -6.28 17.53 10.85
CA THR A 123 -4.82 17.69 10.82
C THR A 123 -4.13 16.56 10.05
N LEU A 124 -4.42 15.31 10.42
CA LEU A 124 -3.81 14.13 9.80
C LEU A 124 -4.43 13.87 8.42
N VAL A 125 -5.73 14.10 8.27
CA VAL A 125 -6.41 13.94 6.97
C VAL A 125 -5.85 14.90 5.93
N ASN A 126 -5.68 16.17 6.27
CA ASN A 126 -5.13 17.16 5.33
C ASN A 126 -3.66 16.88 5.03
N PHE A 127 -2.88 16.44 6.01
CA PHE A 127 -1.51 16.00 5.76
C PHE A 127 -1.47 14.83 4.77
N ALA A 128 -2.24 13.77 5.02
CA ALA A 128 -2.30 12.60 4.14
C ALA A 128 -2.69 12.98 2.72
N ARG A 129 -3.68 13.86 2.52
CA ARG A 129 -4.08 14.36 1.18
C ARG A 129 -2.99 15.13 0.44
N CYS A 130 -2.06 15.74 1.16
CA CYS A 130 -0.96 16.48 0.56
C CYS A 130 0.18 15.57 0.10
N VAL A 131 0.34 14.40 0.73
CA VAL A 131 1.50 13.53 0.52
C VAL A 131 1.15 12.16 -0.06
N LEU A 132 -0.12 11.75 -0.06
CA LEU A 132 -0.59 10.50 -0.63
C LEU A 132 -1.56 10.74 -1.79
N ASP A 133 -1.43 9.92 -2.83
CA ASP A 133 -2.39 9.84 -3.93
C ASP A 133 -2.82 8.38 -4.14
N TRP A 134 -4.12 8.15 -4.28
CA TRP A 134 -4.72 6.82 -4.37
C TRP A 134 -5.24 6.56 -5.77
N GLY A 135 -4.69 5.54 -6.42
CA GLY A 135 -5.11 5.07 -7.72
C GLY A 135 -5.76 3.69 -7.64
N TRP A 136 -6.68 3.42 -8.56
CA TRP A 136 -7.25 2.11 -8.77
C TRP A 136 -7.05 1.66 -10.21
N SER A 137 -6.77 0.38 -10.40
CA SER A 137 -6.78 -0.26 -11.72
C SER A 137 -7.18 -1.74 -11.62
N PRO A 138 -7.88 -2.28 -12.63
CA PRO A 138 -8.11 -3.71 -12.70
C PRO A 138 -6.79 -4.41 -13.03
N LEU A 139 -6.52 -5.53 -12.36
CA LEU A 139 -5.38 -6.39 -12.63
C LEU A 139 -5.89 -7.82 -12.86
N GLN A 140 -5.53 -8.44 -13.97
CA GLN A 140 -5.76 -9.87 -14.18
C GLN A 140 -4.43 -10.59 -13.99
N GLN A 141 -4.43 -11.78 -13.42
CA GLN A 141 -3.21 -12.57 -13.19
C GLN A 141 -3.58 -14.03 -12.96
N ARG A 142 -2.88 -14.99 -13.60
CA ARG A 142 -3.08 -16.44 -13.36
C ARG A 142 -4.56 -16.87 -13.36
N GLN A 143 -5.35 -16.31 -14.29
CA GLN A 143 -6.81 -16.51 -14.41
C GLN A 143 -7.66 -15.95 -13.24
N ARG A 144 -7.07 -15.12 -12.38
CA ARG A 144 -7.74 -14.41 -11.29
C ARG A 144 -7.80 -12.91 -11.61
N HIS A 145 -8.83 -12.25 -11.10
CA HIS A 145 -8.99 -10.80 -11.20
C HIS A 145 -8.79 -10.18 -9.82
N TYR A 146 -8.06 -9.07 -9.81
CA TYR A 146 -7.70 -8.30 -8.65
C TYR A 146 -8.10 -6.85 -8.87
N GLU A 147 -8.48 -6.21 -7.78
CA GLU A 147 -8.67 -4.77 -7.70
C GLU A 147 -7.34 -4.19 -7.19
N LYS A 148 -6.45 -3.77 -8.09
CA LYS A 148 -5.15 -3.19 -7.69
C LYS A 148 -5.36 -1.77 -7.21
N ILE A 149 -4.85 -1.50 -6.02
CA ILE A 149 -4.84 -0.18 -5.40
C ILE A 149 -3.39 0.27 -5.34
N THR A 150 -3.11 1.42 -5.95
CA THR A 150 -1.79 2.05 -5.96
C THR A 150 -1.83 3.24 -5.01
N ILE A 151 -0.94 3.25 -4.03
CA ILE A 151 -0.79 4.36 -3.09
C ILE A 151 0.55 5.00 -3.41
N GLN A 152 0.52 6.14 -4.10
CA GLN A 152 1.71 6.93 -4.35
C GLN A 152 1.97 7.84 -3.16
N TYR A 153 3.24 8.06 -2.84
CA TYR A 153 3.63 9.02 -1.81
C TYR A 153 4.68 9.99 -2.32
N TYR A 154 4.55 11.24 -1.89
CA TYR A 154 5.49 12.32 -2.16
C TYR A 154 5.65 13.17 -0.91
N CYS A 155 6.73 12.92 -0.19
CA CYS A 155 7.03 13.49 1.11
C CYS A 155 8.22 14.44 1.02
N GLN A 156 8.23 15.54 1.76
CA GLN A 156 9.40 16.44 1.78
C GLN A 156 10.55 15.86 2.59
N GLN A 157 10.23 15.15 3.67
CA GLN A 157 11.19 14.54 4.59
C GLN A 157 11.02 13.01 4.63
N ALA A 158 12.06 12.30 5.05
CA ALA A 158 11.98 10.84 5.19
C ALA A 158 11.04 10.43 6.34
N GLU A 159 10.99 11.24 7.39
CA GLU A 159 10.13 11.06 8.56
C GLU A 159 8.64 11.10 8.18
N ASP A 160 8.27 11.94 7.21
CA ASP A 160 6.91 12.01 6.66
C ASP A 160 6.54 10.70 5.95
N ALA A 161 7.49 10.09 5.24
CA ALA A 161 7.28 8.79 4.59
C ALA A 161 7.17 7.67 5.64
N GLU A 162 8.01 7.67 6.67
CA GLU A 162 7.90 6.74 7.80
C GLU A 162 6.54 6.82 8.50
N TRP A 163 6.01 8.05 8.66
CA TRP A 163 4.66 8.28 9.17
C TRP A 163 3.59 7.65 8.27
N CYS A 164 3.71 7.86 6.95
CA CYS A 164 2.79 7.29 5.97
C CYS A 164 2.76 5.76 6.06
N PHE A 165 3.93 5.13 6.10
CA PHE A 165 4.03 3.66 6.14
C PHE A 165 3.47 3.07 7.44
N ASP A 166 3.71 3.70 8.60
CA ASP A 166 3.17 3.19 9.87
C ASP A 166 1.64 3.31 9.93
N HIS A 167 1.09 4.44 9.48
CA HIS A 167 -0.36 4.63 9.44
C HIS A 167 -1.04 3.71 8.41
N LEU A 168 -0.45 3.54 7.23
CA LEU A 168 -0.94 2.56 6.24
C LEU A 168 -0.89 1.15 6.80
N ARG A 169 0.18 0.77 7.51
CA ARG A 169 0.32 -0.54 8.14
C ARG A 169 -0.78 -0.78 9.15
N HIS A 170 -0.94 0.14 10.11
CA HIS A 170 -1.97 -0.01 11.13
C HIS A 170 -3.38 -0.04 10.53
N PHE A 171 -3.64 0.79 9.52
CA PHE A 171 -4.90 0.78 8.80
C PHE A 171 -5.19 -0.56 8.11
N LEU A 172 -4.27 -1.05 7.29
CA LEU A 172 -4.47 -2.24 6.46
C LEU A 172 -4.47 -3.54 7.29
N VAL A 173 -3.64 -3.61 8.32
CA VAL A 173 -3.44 -4.83 9.12
C VAL A 173 -4.43 -4.91 10.28
N SER A 174 -4.80 -3.78 10.88
CA SER A 174 -5.60 -3.77 12.12
C SER A 174 -6.94 -3.07 11.97
N TRP A 175 -6.97 -1.79 11.60
CA TRP A 175 -8.21 -1.01 11.69
C TRP A 175 -9.27 -1.45 10.66
N TYR A 176 -8.87 -1.59 9.39
CA TYR A 176 -9.81 -1.90 8.30
C TYR A 176 -10.39 -3.32 8.42
N PRO A 177 -9.60 -4.39 8.68
CA PRO A 177 -10.16 -5.72 8.89
C PRO A 177 -11.16 -5.81 10.05
N ASN A 178 -10.90 -5.07 11.15
CA ASN A 178 -11.76 -5.08 12.33
C ASN A 178 -13.07 -4.31 12.12
N THR A 179 -13.02 -3.15 11.45
CA THR A 179 -14.22 -2.36 11.13
C THR A 179 -15.08 -3.01 10.05
N ARG A 180 -14.47 -3.70 9.08
CA ARG A 180 -15.18 -4.51 8.10
C ARG A 180 -15.97 -5.65 8.73
N SER A 181 -15.39 -6.32 9.73
CA SER A 181 -16.03 -7.42 10.47
C SER A 181 -17.14 -6.94 11.42
N HIS A 182 -17.09 -5.67 11.83
CA HIS A 182 -18.07 -5.03 12.72
C HIS A 182 -18.54 -3.70 12.13
N PRO A 183 -19.40 -3.73 11.09
CA PRO A 183 -19.90 -2.50 10.50
C PRO A 183 -20.59 -1.68 11.59
N ARG A 184 -20.03 -0.51 11.91
CA ARG A 184 -20.68 0.42 12.84
C ARG A 184 -22.03 0.80 12.22
N HIS A 185 -23.11 0.34 12.84
CA HIS A 185 -24.45 0.76 12.44
C HIS A 185 -24.49 2.30 12.47
N PRO A 186 -24.96 2.96 11.40
CA PRO A 186 -25.21 4.40 11.49
C PRO A 186 -26.29 4.59 12.55
N VAL A 187 -25.95 5.29 13.63
CA VAL A 187 -26.94 5.86 14.54
C VAL A 187 -27.76 6.82 13.68
N ARG A 188 -29.03 6.45 13.47
CA ARG A 188 -30.02 7.26 12.75
C ARG A 188 -30.30 8.57 13.48
#